data_AF-A0A957EJ01-F1
#
_entry.id   AF-A0A957EJ01-F1
#
_cell.length_a   1.000
_cell.length_b   1.000
_cell.length_c   1.000
_cell.angle_alpha   90.00
_cell.angle_beta   90.00
_cell.angle_gamma   90.00
#
_symmetry.space_group_name_H-M   'P 1'
#
loop_
_entity.id
_entity.type
_entity.pdbx_description
1 polymer ?
#
loop_
_entity_poly.entity_id
_entity_poly.type
_entity_poly.pdbx_seq_one_letter_code
_entity_poly.pdbx_strand_id
1 'polypeptide(L)' 'PNQEYNVMWPSLPAHKFRHRDHRFEWTRAEFQTWATNVAETYGYTFSISPIGPEDEVVGAPSQMAVFTR' A
#
# COMPACT_ATOMS: atom_id res chain seq x y z
N PRO A 1 -1.25 4.53 1.08
CA PRO A 1 -2.57 3.84 1.13
C PRO A 1 -2.50 2.52 0.38
N ASN A 2 -3.34 1.54 0.73
CA ASN A 2 -3.60 0.39 -0.15
C ASN A 2 -4.78 0.69 -1.07
N GLN A 3 -4.53 0.82 -2.37
CA GLN A 3 -5.57 1.08 -3.36
C GLN A 3 -6.57 -0.09 -3.47
N GLU A 4 -6.11 -1.34 -3.32
CA GLU A 4 -6.96 -2.53 -3.43
C GLU A 4 -8.09 -2.50 -2.39
N TYR A 5 -7.81 -1.96 -1.20
CA TYR A 5 -8.79 -1.83 -0.12
C TYR A 5 -9.92 -0.83 -0.40
N ASN A 6 -9.77 0.06 -1.40
CA ASN A 6 -10.76 1.11 -1.64
C ASN A 6 -12.16 0.55 -2.00
N VAL A 7 -12.24 -0.67 -2.51
CA VAL A 7 -13.52 -1.36 -2.78
C VAL A 7 -14.35 -1.58 -1.51
N MET A 8 -13.71 -1.56 -0.33
CA MET A 8 -14.36 -1.73 0.97
C MET A 8 -15.06 -0.45 1.46
N TRP A 9 -14.92 0.69 0.75
CA TRP A 9 -15.54 1.96 1.10
C TRP A 9 -16.81 2.20 0.29
N PRO A 10 -18.02 2.03 0.88
CA PRO A 10 -19.27 2.08 0.11
C PRO A 10 -19.54 3.45 -0.52
N SER A 11 -19.04 4.52 0.09
CA SER A 11 -19.20 5.89 -0.38
C SER A 11 -18.14 6.34 -1.39
N LEU A 12 -17.16 5.49 -1.69
CA LEU A 12 -16.08 5.81 -2.63
C LEU A 12 -16.46 5.29 -4.03
N PRO A 13 -16.63 6.17 -5.03
CA PRO A 13 -16.91 5.72 -6.38
C PRO A 13 -15.76 4.88 -6.94
N ALA A 14 -16.09 3.89 -7.77
CA ALA A 14 -15.10 3.09 -8.48
C ALA A 14 -14.09 3.99 -9.21
N HIS A 15 -12.81 3.57 -9.20
CA HIS A 15 -11.70 4.28 -9.84
C HIS A 15 -11.41 5.69 -9.29
N LYS A 16 -11.83 6.00 -8.05
CA LYS A 16 -11.43 7.23 -7.34
C LYS A 16 -10.40 6.93 -6.25
N PHE A 17 -9.55 7.93 -5.99
CA PHE A 17 -8.69 7.91 -4.81
C PHE A 17 -9.51 8.09 -3.54
N ARG A 18 -9.05 7.47 -2.46
CA ARG A 18 -9.65 7.58 -1.13
C ARG A 18 -9.70 9.02 -0.63
N HIS A 19 -8.72 9.85 -1.03
CA HIS A 19 -8.68 11.25 -0.71
C HIS A 19 -8.38 12.10 -1.96
N ARG A 20 -9.05 13.24 -2.09
CA ARG A 20 -8.93 14.13 -3.27
C ARG A 20 -7.52 14.67 -3.50
N ASP A 21 -6.73 14.77 -2.43
CA ASP A 21 -5.37 15.33 -2.47
C ASP A 21 -4.30 14.26 -2.76
N HIS A 22 -4.67 12.97 -2.84
CA HIS A 22 -3.74 11.94 -3.29
C HIS A 22 -3.36 12.17 -4.75
N ARG A 23 -2.06 12.01 -5.05
CA ARG A 23 -1.54 12.05 -6.42
C ARG A 23 -1.46 10.66 -7.05
N PHE A 24 -1.34 9.64 -6.22
CA PHE A 24 -1.38 8.24 -6.56
C PHE A 24 -1.79 7.42 -5.33
N GLU A 25 -2.24 6.20 -5.55
CA GLU A 25 -2.42 5.19 -4.52
C GLU A 25 -1.92 3.86 -5.09
N TRP A 26 -1.03 3.20 -4.37
CA TRP A 26 -0.44 1.95 -4.84
C TRP A 26 -1.24 0.73 -4.37
N THR A 27 -1.27 -0.26 -5.25
CA THR A 27 -1.54 -1.66 -4.91
C THR A 27 -0.46 -2.22 -3.98
N ARG A 28 -0.70 -3.40 -3.40
CA ARG A 28 0.33 -4.12 -2.61
C ARG A 28 1.53 -4.48 -3.48
N ALA A 29 1.28 -4.90 -4.73
CA ALA A 29 2.33 -5.28 -5.67
C ALA A 29 3.22 -4.10 -6.10
N GLU A 30 2.63 -2.93 -6.37
CA GLU A 30 3.39 -1.72 -6.72
C GLU A 30 4.23 -1.22 -5.53
N PHE A 31 3.65 -1.23 -4.33
CA PHE A 31 4.37 -0.82 -3.12
C PHE A 31 5.53 -1.77 -2.79
N GLN A 32 5.31 -3.09 -2.92
CA GLN A 32 6.37 -4.09 -2.77
C GLN A 32 7.49 -3.89 -3.81
N THR A 33 7.14 -3.69 -5.08
CA THR A 33 8.12 -3.45 -6.15
C THR A 33 8.95 -2.21 -5.86
N TRP A 34 8.31 -1.11 -5.45
CA TRP A 34 9.00 0.12 -5.08
C TRP A 34 9.94 -0.10 -3.88
N ALA A 35 9.48 -0.79 -2.83
CA ALA A 35 10.29 -1.07 -1.65
C ALA A 35 11.50 -1.97 -1.97
N THR A 36 11.33 -2.97 -2.83
CA THR A 36 12.43 -3.80 -3.35
C THR A 36 13.50 -2.95 -4.02
N ASN A 37 13.10 -2.07 -4.94
CA ASN A 37 14.04 -1.21 -5.66
C ASN A 37 14.82 -0.28 -4.70
N VAL A 38 14.15 0.27 -3.67
CA VAL A 38 14.81 1.09 -2.64
C VAL A 38 15.83 0.25 -1.85
N ALA A 39 15.43 -0.95 -1.41
CA ALA A 39 16.29 -1.84 -0.65
C ALA A 39 17.56 -2.23 -1.41
N GLU A 40 17.42 -2.62 -2.70
CA GLU A 40 18.55 -2.98 -3.56
C GLU A 40 19.46 -1.79 -3.87
N THR A 41 18.89 -0.62 -4.16
CA THR A 41 19.66 0.58 -4.52
C THR A 41 20.51 1.09 -3.37
N TYR A 42 19.99 1.01 -2.14
CA TYR A 42 20.63 1.64 -0.98
C TYR A 42 21.19 0.64 0.04
N GLY A 43 21.09 -0.66 -0.23
CA GLY A 43 21.64 -1.72 0.62
C GLY A 43 20.90 -1.90 1.94
N TYR A 44 19.56 -1.83 1.91
CA TYR A 44 18.70 -2.15 3.06
C TYR A 44 18.09 -3.53 2.89
N THR A 45 17.63 -4.11 4.00
CA THR A 45 16.57 -5.12 4.03
C THR A 45 15.26 -4.46 4.43
N PHE A 46 14.12 -5.09 4.15
CA PHE A 46 12.84 -4.56 4.59
C PHE A 46 11.80 -5.65 4.86
N SER A 47 10.80 -5.29 5.65
CA SER A 47 9.56 -6.05 5.80
C SER A 47 8.36 -5.13 5.55
N ILE A 48 7.27 -5.70 5.04
CA ILE A 48 5.99 -5.00 4.89
C ILE A 48 5.03 -5.49 5.97
N SER A 49 4.30 -4.56 6.57
CA SER A 49 3.27 -4.83 7.58
C SER A 49 1.95 -4.15 7.21
N PRO A 50 0.81 -4.84 7.37
CA PRO A 50 -0.52 -4.24 7.22
C PRO A 50 -0.83 -3.33 8.43
N ILE A 51 -1.63 -2.28 8.21
CA ILE A 51 -2.17 -1.43 9.28
C ILE A 51 -3.68 -1.24 9.08
N GLY A 52 -4.45 -1.63 10.09
CA GLY A 52 -5.92 -1.56 10.10
C GLY A 52 -6.57 -2.94 9.91
N PRO A 53 -7.91 -2.98 9.77
CA PRO A 53 -8.64 -4.23 9.54
C PRO A 53 -8.17 -4.89 8.24
N GLU A 54 -7.89 -6.18 8.31
CA GLU A 54 -7.41 -6.96 7.17
C GLU A 54 -8.57 -7.73 6.53
N ASP A 55 -8.65 -7.62 5.21
CA ASP A 55 -9.52 -8.43 4.36
C ASP A 55 -8.66 -9.46 3.63
N GLU A 56 -9.14 -10.71 3.52
CA GLU A 56 -8.37 -11.81 2.92
C GLU A 56 -8.02 -11.56 1.45
N VAL A 57 -8.88 -10.84 0.72
CA VAL A 57 -8.71 -10.61 -0.72
C VAL A 57 -7.87 -9.35 -0.95
N VAL A 58 -8.18 -8.25 -0.27
CA VAL A 58 -7.60 -6.93 -0.58
C VAL A 58 -6.59 -6.42 0.46
N GLY A 59 -6.36 -7.16 1.55
CA GLY A 59 -5.43 -6.79 2.62
C GLY A 59 -5.98 -5.71 3.55
N ALA A 60 -5.09 -4.90 4.14
CA ALA A 60 -5.45 -3.80 5.05
C ALA A 60 -5.52 -2.44 4.34
N PRO A 61 -6.22 -1.42 4.90
CA PRO A 61 -6.37 -0.11 4.26
C PRO A 61 -5.05 0.67 4.10
N SER A 62 -4.05 0.36 4.93
CA SER A 62 -2.73 0.98 4.92
C SER A 62 -1.64 -0.08 4.91
N GLN A 63 -0.54 0.23 4.25
CA GLN A 63 0.65 -0.61 4.12
C GLN A 63 1.85 0.17 4.65
N MET A 64 2.75 -0.50 5.35
CA MET A 64 3.96 0.10 5.91
C MET A 64 5.17 -0.77 5.58
N ALA A 65 6.24 -0.17 5.07
CA ALA A 65 7.53 -0.84 4.90
C ALA A 65 8.51 -0.34 5.96
N VAL A 66 9.16 -1.25 6.67
CA VAL A 66 10.21 -0.95 7.65
C VAL A 66 11.55 -1.37 7.05
N PHE A 67 12.42 -0.40 6.79
CA PHE A 67 13.75 -0.63 6.22
C PHE A 67 14.80 -0.69 7.34
N THR A 68 15.68 -1.68 7.30
CA THR A 68 16.78 -1.88 8.28
C THR A 68 18.08 -2.17 7.54
N ARG A 69 19.20 -1.66 8.06
CA ARG A 69 20.54 -1.86 7.50
C ARG A 69 21.42 -2.64 8.46
#